data_AF-A0A3B8UPQ9-F1
#
_entry.id   AF-A0A3B8UPQ9-F1
#
_cell.length_a   1.000
_cell.length_b   1.000
_cell.length_c   1.000
_cell.angle_alpha   90.00
_cell.angle_beta   90.00
_cell.angle_gamma   90.00
#
_symmetry.space_group_name_H-M   'P 1'
#
loop_
_entity.id
_entity.type
_entity.pdbx_description
1 polymer ?
#
loop_
_entity_poly.entity_id
_entity_poly.type
_entity_poly.pdbx_seq_one_letter_code
_entity_poly.pdbx_strand_id
1 'polypeptide(L)'
;MITGPIQSFAYYAYSQQKELYKSGVVLMDYDGQIINIYRLSYNTADGVQYIVSAHEQYTIDSQGGMSDKKLVEYVSDYFSRNTASSVYLTGKGFDVKKLPDGLSKVLVNGRKAYIGQNLYVRGACYAAYENIYHDIFDNVTLLVDGCIKVNIETDINERGKAMRFRIIKMGTEWYMARRSVDFIIEDMTTLALKLITADGKCTDKIIDISSIPYREGKTTRIRMDIYAVSQDKCILTIKDLGFGEMFRTSGRVITEEIDLSEACL
;
A
#
# COMPACT_ATOMS: atom_id res chain seq x y z
N MET A 1 -14.37 -4.25 6.00
CA MET A 1 -13.32 -3.63 5.17
C MET A 1 -13.24 -2.17 5.56
N ILE A 2 -12.06 -1.69 5.93
CA ILE A 2 -11.81 -0.29 6.26
C ILE A 2 -10.94 0.25 5.14
N THR A 3 -11.50 1.05 4.23
CA THR A 3 -10.69 1.71 3.20
C THR A 3 -10.28 3.10 3.69
N GLY A 4 -8.98 3.37 3.64
CA GLY A 4 -8.47 4.71 3.91
C GLY A 4 -8.88 5.70 2.80
N PRO A 5 -8.87 7.02 3.05
CA PRO A 5 -9.32 8.03 2.07
C PRO A 5 -8.62 7.90 0.71
N ILE A 6 -7.30 7.69 0.71
CA ILE A 6 -6.51 7.54 -0.53
C ILE A 6 -6.83 6.25 -1.28
N GLN A 7 -7.10 5.15 -0.56
CA GLN A 7 -7.52 3.89 -1.16
C GLN A 7 -8.90 4.05 -1.78
N SER A 8 -9.87 4.63 -1.06
CA SER A 8 -11.19 4.92 -1.59
C SER A 8 -11.11 5.80 -2.84
N PHE A 9 -10.26 6.82 -2.83
CA PHE A 9 -10.02 7.64 -4.01
C PHE A 9 -9.45 6.83 -5.18
N ALA A 10 -8.49 5.94 -4.95
CA ALA A 10 -7.96 5.06 -5.98
C ALA A 10 -9.05 4.19 -6.59
N TYR A 11 -9.84 3.49 -5.78
CA TYR A 11 -10.95 2.67 -6.27
C TYR A 11 -11.95 3.49 -7.08
N TYR A 12 -12.30 4.69 -6.62
CA TYR A 12 -13.20 5.56 -7.35
C TYR A 12 -12.62 6.04 -8.69
N ALA A 13 -11.37 6.51 -8.70
CA ALA A 13 -10.76 7.10 -9.88
C ALA A 13 -10.49 6.06 -10.98
N TYR A 14 -10.02 4.87 -10.59
CA TYR A 14 -9.68 3.80 -11.53
C TYR A 14 -10.89 2.98 -12.00
N SER A 15 -12.04 3.09 -11.31
CA SER A 15 -13.33 2.57 -11.81
C SER A 15 -13.94 3.43 -12.91
N GLN A 16 -13.36 4.59 -13.24
CA GLN A 16 -13.87 5.47 -14.30
C GLN A 16 -13.36 5.05 -15.69
N GLN A 17 -13.70 5.81 -16.73
CA GLN A 17 -13.16 5.59 -18.07
C GLN A 17 -11.65 5.83 -18.12
N LYS A 18 -10.91 4.99 -18.87
CA LYS A 18 -9.44 4.99 -18.95
C LYS A 18 -8.84 6.37 -19.27
N GLU A 19 -9.52 7.18 -20.08
CA GLU A 19 -9.12 8.54 -20.43
C GLU A 19 -9.00 9.49 -19.23
N LEU A 20 -9.69 9.19 -18.12
CA LEU A 20 -9.73 10.05 -16.94
C LEU A 20 -8.54 9.85 -15.99
N TYR A 21 -7.77 8.76 -16.15
CA TYR A 21 -6.62 8.47 -15.30
C TYR A 21 -5.37 8.03 -16.08
N LYS A 22 -5.39 8.12 -17.41
CA LYS A 22 -4.28 7.69 -18.29
C LYS A 22 -2.93 8.31 -17.93
N SER A 23 -2.91 9.62 -17.64
CA SER A 23 -1.70 10.37 -17.28
C SER A 23 -1.57 10.59 -15.76
N GLY A 24 -2.28 9.79 -14.97
CA GLY A 24 -2.45 10.00 -13.53
C GLY A 24 -3.69 10.83 -13.21
N VAL A 25 -4.01 10.89 -11.92
CA VAL A 25 -5.23 11.50 -11.39
C VAL A 25 -4.92 12.19 -10.07
N VAL A 26 -5.51 13.37 -9.86
CA VAL A 26 -5.25 14.20 -8.67
C VAL A 26 -6.51 14.36 -7.85
N LEU A 27 -6.38 14.29 -6.53
CA LEU A 27 -7.38 14.67 -5.55
C LEU A 27 -6.89 15.91 -4.80
N MET A 28 -7.74 16.91 -4.66
CA MET A 28 -7.55 18.02 -3.74
C MET A 28 -8.69 18.01 -2.72
N ASP A 29 -8.35 17.71 -1.46
CA ASP A 29 -9.28 17.70 -0.33
C ASP A 29 -9.04 18.92 0.54
N TYR A 30 -9.99 19.85 0.54
CA TYR A 30 -9.86 21.14 1.21
C TYR A 30 -10.75 21.21 2.46
N ASP A 31 -10.13 21.19 3.64
CA ASP A 31 -10.84 21.18 4.93
C ASP A 31 -11.34 22.57 5.38
N GLY A 32 -10.95 23.64 4.67
CA GLY A 32 -11.21 25.04 5.01
C GLY A 32 -9.97 25.84 5.39
N GLN A 33 -8.85 25.17 5.67
CA GLN A 33 -7.53 25.79 5.90
C GLN A 33 -6.42 25.14 5.07
N ILE A 34 -6.42 23.81 4.96
CA ILE A 34 -5.37 23.03 4.27
C ILE A 34 -6.00 22.28 3.10
N ILE A 35 -5.33 22.35 1.95
CA ILE A 35 -5.62 21.51 0.79
C ILE A 35 -4.62 20.35 0.82
N ASN A 36 -5.13 19.14 1.09
CA ASN A 36 -4.37 17.91 0.91
C ASN A 36 -4.45 17.50 -0.56
N ILE A 37 -3.29 17.35 -1.19
CA ILE A 37 -3.19 17.08 -2.62
C ILE A 37 -2.56 15.71 -2.81
N TYR A 38 -3.35 14.77 -3.31
CA TYR A 38 -2.89 13.41 -3.60
C TYR A 38 -2.85 13.20 -5.11
N ARG A 39 -1.73 12.70 -5.62
CA ARG A 39 -1.61 12.26 -7.02
C ARG A 39 -1.42 10.76 -7.06
N LEU A 40 -2.31 10.09 -7.80
CA LEU A 40 -2.13 8.70 -8.16
C LEU A 40 -1.58 8.61 -9.57
N SER A 41 -0.57 7.76 -9.77
CA SER A 41 -0.01 7.49 -11.09
C SER A 41 0.48 6.06 -11.22
N TYR A 42 0.49 5.58 -12.45
CA TYR A 42 1.13 4.31 -12.77
C TYR A 42 2.65 4.43 -12.67
N ASN A 43 3.25 3.41 -12.09
CA ASN A 43 4.66 3.08 -12.23
C ASN A 43 4.76 1.65 -12.79
N THR A 44 5.78 1.37 -13.59
CA THR A 44 6.03 0.04 -14.13
C THR A 44 7.42 -0.39 -13.73
N ALA A 45 7.51 -1.54 -13.07
CA ALA A 45 8.79 -2.17 -12.75
C ALA A 45 8.67 -3.68 -12.98
N ASP A 46 9.70 -4.26 -13.63
CA ASP A 46 9.75 -5.66 -14.04
C ASP A 46 8.49 -6.17 -14.78
N GLY A 47 7.91 -5.31 -15.63
CA GLY A 47 6.72 -5.64 -16.41
C GLY A 47 5.41 -5.66 -15.60
N VAL A 48 5.45 -5.33 -14.30
CA VAL A 48 4.29 -5.22 -13.42
C VAL A 48 3.93 -3.75 -13.24
N GLN A 49 2.63 -3.45 -13.29
CA GLN A 49 2.11 -2.10 -13.06
C GLN A 49 1.72 -1.89 -11.59
N TYR A 50 2.08 -0.74 -11.07
CA TYR A 50 1.79 -0.30 -9.73
C TYR A 50 1.09 1.06 -9.77
N ILE A 51 0.10 1.27 -8.91
CA ILE A 51 -0.45 2.59 -8.65
C ILE A 51 0.17 3.12 -7.37
N VAL A 52 0.91 4.21 -7.47
CA VAL A 52 1.57 4.86 -6.33
C VAL A 52 0.90 6.19 -6.02
N SER A 53 0.97 6.63 -4.77
CA SER A 53 0.50 7.94 -4.33
C SER A 53 1.66 8.88 -4.00
N ALA A 54 1.58 10.12 -4.46
CA ALA A 54 2.35 11.25 -3.96
C ALA A 54 1.43 12.21 -3.19
N HIS A 55 1.92 12.80 -2.11
CA HIS A 55 1.17 13.72 -1.25
C HIS A 55 1.90 15.05 -1.12
N GLU A 56 1.19 16.15 -1.37
CA GLU A 56 1.61 17.52 -1.08
C GLU A 56 0.51 18.20 -0.25
N GLN A 57 0.89 19.24 0.51
CA GLN A 57 -0.06 20.06 1.26
C GLN A 57 0.12 21.53 0.91
N TYR A 58 -1.00 22.24 0.79
CA TYR A 58 -1.02 23.69 0.62
C TYR A 58 -1.88 24.32 1.72
N THR A 59 -1.31 25.27 2.46
CA THR A 59 -2.06 26.02 3.49
C THR A 59 -2.58 27.31 2.90
N ILE A 60 -3.89 27.53 3.03
CA ILE A 60 -4.56 28.76 2.61
C ILE A 60 -4.23 29.86 3.59
N ASP A 61 -3.80 31.01 3.06
CA ASP A 61 -3.59 32.20 3.86
C ASP A 61 -4.95 32.71 4.36
N SER A 62 -5.05 32.88 5.68
CA SER A 62 -6.29 33.24 6.41
C SER A 62 -6.98 34.52 5.92
N GLN A 63 -6.30 35.36 5.13
CA GLN A 63 -6.86 36.58 4.52
C GLN A 63 -7.33 36.42 3.06
N GLY A 64 -6.92 35.35 2.35
CA GLY A 64 -7.07 35.23 0.89
C GLY A 64 -8.18 34.29 0.38
N GLY A 65 -8.55 33.27 1.16
CA GLY A 65 -9.56 32.28 0.77
C GLY A 65 -9.27 31.59 -0.58
N MET A 66 -10.30 31.08 -1.27
CA MET A 66 -10.12 30.43 -2.60
C MET A 66 -9.84 31.41 -3.74
N SER A 67 -10.08 32.71 -3.55
CA SER A 67 -9.77 33.76 -4.53
C SER A 67 -8.30 34.19 -4.53
N ASP A 68 -7.48 33.60 -3.67
CA ASP A 68 -6.07 33.94 -3.53
C ASP A 68 -5.31 33.67 -4.84
N LYS A 69 -4.63 34.71 -5.35
CA LYS A 69 -3.73 34.58 -6.50
C LYS A 69 -2.63 33.56 -6.23
N LYS A 70 -2.15 33.45 -4.99
CA LYS A 70 -1.13 32.48 -4.59
C LYS A 70 -1.62 31.04 -4.76
N LEU A 71 -2.90 30.76 -4.50
CA LEU A 71 -3.47 29.44 -4.73
C LEU A 71 -3.47 29.11 -6.22
N VAL A 72 -3.89 30.05 -7.07
CA VAL A 72 -3.89 29.86 -8.53
C VAL A 72 -2.47 29.63 -9.06
N GLU A 73 -1.49 30.41 -8.58
CA GLU A 73 -0.08 30.24 -8.91
C GLU A 73 0.45 28.87 -8.47
N TYR A 74 0.18 28.48 -7.22
CA TYR A 74 0.60 27.18 -6.70
C TYR A 74 -0.02 26.02 -7.48
N VAL A 75 -1.32 26.05 -7.77
CA VAL A 75 -2.00 25.00 -8.55
C VAL A 75 -1.45 24.95 -9.97
N SER A 76 -1.14 26.11 -10.57
CA SER A 76 -0.52 26.17 -11.90
C SER A 76 0.87 25.55 -11.91
N ASP A 77 1.70 25.91 -10.92
CA ASP A 77 3.03 25.34 -10.74
C ASP A 77 2.95 23.82 -10.49
N TYR A 78 2.03 23.37 -9.63
CA TYR A 78 1.78 21.96 -9.35
C TYR A 78 1.50 21.17 -10.62
N PHE A 79 0.57 21.62 -11.46
CA PHE A 79 0.23 20.92 -12.69
C PHE A 79 1.27 21.10 -13.81
N SER A 80 2.24 22.02 -13.68
CA SER A 80 3.36 22.12 -14.63
C SER A 80 4.37 20.98 -14.44
N ARG A 81 4.55 20.53 -13.19
CA ARG A 81 5.42 19.39 -12.83
C ARG A 81 4.66 18.06 -12.76
N ASN A 82 3.36 18.08 -12.50
CA ASN A 82 2.52 16.90 -12.31
C ASN A 82 1.44 16.80 -13.39
N THR A 83 1.66 15.98 -14.41
CA THR A 83 0.62 15.68 -15.39
C THR A 83 -0.52 14.88 -14.76
N ALA A 84 -1.75 15.15 -15.19
CA ALA A 84 -2.94 14.44 -14.76
C ALA A 84 -4.03 14.53 -15.83
N SER A 85 -4.76 13.43 -16.01
CA SER A 85 -5.92 13.36 -16.91
C SER A 85 -7.17 13.98 -16.28
N SER A 86 -7.31 13.87 -14.97
CA SER A 86 -8.38 14.52 -14.22
C SER A 86 -7.96 14.94 -12.82
N VAL A 87 -8.70 15.92 -12.29
CA VAL A 87 -8.61 16.41 -10.91
C VAL A 87 -9.98 16.33 -10.24
N TYR A 88 -10.02 15.78 -9.04
CA TYR A 88 -11.19 15.68 -8.19
C TYR A 88 -11.04 16.61 -7.00
N LEU A 89 -12.08 17.36 -6.71
CA LEU A 89 -12.13 18.36 -5.65
C LEU A 89 -13.20 17.95 -4.63
N THR A 90 -12.81 17.89 -3.36
CA THR A 90 -13.71 17.49 -2.26
C THR A 90 -13.40 18.26 -0.98
N GLY A 91 -14.24 18.12 0.03
CA GLY A 91 -14.05 18.79 1.30
C GLY A 91 -14.77 20.12 1.36
N LYS A 92 -14.87 20.65 2.58
CA LYS A 92 -15.70 21.81 2.93
C LYS A 92 -15.36 23.05 2.11
N GLY A 93 -14.08 23.27 1.85
CA GLY A 93 -13.66 24.46 1.13
C GLY A 93 -13.94 24.41 -0.37
N PHE A 94 -14.22 23.23 -0.94
CA PHE A 94 -14.71 23.08 -2.32
C PHE A 94 -16.24 22.88 -2.40
N ASP A 95 -16.96 22.93 -1.27
CA ASP A 95 -18.43 22.94 -1.24
C ASP A 95 -18.98 24.33 -1.58
N VAL A 96 -18.74 24.76 -2.82
CA VAL A 96 -19.14 26.06 -3.35
C VAL A 96 -19.97 25.91 -4.62
N LYS A 97 -20.87 26.87 -4.85
CA LYS A 97 -21.70 26.88 -6.09
C LYS A 97 -20.87 27.07 -7.35
N LYS A 98 -19.77 27.82 -7.27
CA LYS A 98 -18.86 28.11 -8.38
C LYS A 98 -17.45 28.36 -7.85
N LEU A 99 -16.47 27.74 -8.49
CA LEU A 99 -15.06 28.04 -8.23
C LEU A 99 -14.69 29.42 -8.80
N PRO A 100 -13.70 30.12 -8.21
CA PRO A 100 -13.13 31.32 -8.80
C PRO A 100 -12.62 31.06 -10.23
N ASP A 101 -12.80 32.03 -11.13
CA ASP A 101 -12.51 31.84 -12.56
C ASP A 101 -11.04 31.51 -12.83
N GLY A 102 -10.12 32.14 -12.08
CA GLY A 102 -8.68 31.87 -12.19
C GLY A 102 -8.33 30.43 -11.84
N LEU A 103 -8.86 29.92 -10.73
CA LEU A 103 -8.65 28.54 -10.29
C LEU A 103 -9.30 27.55 -11.26
N SER A 104 -10.53 27.83 -11.69
CA SER A 104 -11.25 27.02 -12.68
C SER A 104 -10.44 26.86 -13.96
N LYS A 105 -9.89 27.96 -14.49
CA LYS A 105 -9.09 27.97 -15.72
C LYS A 105 -7.85 27.09 -15.62
N VAL A 106 -7.14 27.14 -14.50
CA VAL A 106 -5.94 26.30 -14.30
C VAL A 106 -6.31 24.82 -14.16
N LEU A 107 -7.39 24.52 -13.42
CA LEU A 107 -7.84 23.15 -13.19
C LEU A 107 -8.31 22.45 -14.47
N VAL A 108 -8.87 23.17 -15.43
CA VAL A 108 -9.39 22.60 -16.70
C VAL A 108 -8.43 22.75 -17.88
N ASN A 109 -7.18 23.14 -17.65
CA ASN A 109 -6.19 23.28 -18.71
C ASN A 109 -5.63 21.91 -19.14
N GLY A 110 -6.24 21.30 -20.15
CA GLY A 110 -5.81 20.00 -20.70
C GLY A 110 -6.18 18.78 -19.85
N ARG A 111 -7.08 18.95 -18.86
CA ARG A 111 -7.58 17.90 -17.97
C ARG A 111 -9.03 18.17 -17.57
N LYS A 112 -9.75 17.13 -17.13
CA LYS A 112 -11.13 17.29 -16.63
C LYS A 112 -11.12 17.57 -15.12
N ALA A 113 -12.00 18.45 -14.65
CA ALA A 113 -12.14 18.77 -13.23
C ALA A 113 -13.54 18.41 -12.73
N TYR A 114 -13.62 17.76 -11.57
CA TYR A 114 -14.88 17.32 -10.96
C TYR A 114 -14.92 17.77 -9.50
N ILE A 115 -16.08 18.28 -9.05
CA ILE A 115 -16.33 18.63 -7.66
C ILE A 115 -17.37 17.64 -7.11
N GLY A 116 -17.12 17.05 -5.94
CA GLY A 116 -18.07 16.14 -5.33
C GLY A 116 -17.68 15.71 -3.92
N GLN A 117 -18.68 15.60 -3.04
CA GLN A 117 -18.49 15.32 -1.60
C GLN A 117 -18.64 13.83 -1.24
N ASN A 118 -19.00 12.98 -2.20
CA ASN A 118 -19.30 11.56 -1.95
C ASN A 118 -18.24 10.59 -2.52
N LEU A 119 -17.09 11.10 -2.97
CA LEU A 119 -16.11 10.29 -3.68
C LEU A 119 -15.56 9.16 -2.81
N TYR A 120 -15.29 9.41 -1.52
CA TYR A 120 -14.76 8.41 -0.61
C TYR A 120 -15.78 7.29 -0.37
N VAL A 121 -17.06 7.66 -0.22
CA VAL A 121 -18.14 6.69 -0.04
C VAL A 121 -18.31 5.82 -1.29
N ARG A 122 -18.32 6.43 -2.48
CA ARG A 122 -18.38 5.68 -3.75
C ARG A 122 -17.16 4.78 -3.92
N GLY A 123 -15.97 5.30 -3.62
CA GLY A 123 -14.72 4.57 -3.62
C GLY A 123 -14.72 3.35 -2.71
N ALA A 124 -15.24 3.49 -1.50
CA ALA A 124 -15.40 2.36 -0.57
C ALA A 124 -16.36 1.29 -1.12
N CYS A 125 -17.44 1.68 -1.81
CA CYS A 125 -18.32 0.73 -2.49
C CYS A 125 -17.60 0.01 -3.64
N TYR A 126 -16.79 0.72 -4.42
CA TYR A 126 -15.97 0.11 -5.48
C TYR A 126 -14.90 -0.83 -4.92
N ALA A 127 -14.32 -0.52 -3.76
CA ALA A 127 -13.42 -1.44 -3.07
C ALA A 127 -14.10 -2.73 -2.64
N ALA A 128 -15.33 -2.63 -2.11
CA ALA A 128 -16.14 -3.79 -1.77
C ALA A 128 -16.49 -4.63 -3.00
N TYR A 129 -16.84 -3.97 -4.12
CA TYR A 129 -17.07 -4.63 -5.40
C TYR A 129 -15.82 -5.37 -5.90
N GLU A 130 -14.65 -4.71 -5.87
CA GLU A 130 -13.40 -5.30 -6.34
C GLU A 130 -13.01 -6.55 -5.57
N ASN A 131 -13.19 -6.55 -4.26
CA ASN A 131 -12.89 -7.71 -3.42
C ASN A 131 -13.76 -8.94 -3.74
N ILE A 132 -14.89 -8.76 -4.42
CA ILE A 132 -15.78 -9.86 -4.83
C ILE A 132 -15.48 -10.25 -6.29
N TYR A 133 -15.40 -9.26 -7.19
CA TYR A 133 -15.41 -9.50 -8.64
C TYR A 133 -14.03 -9.38 -9.31
N HIS A 134 -13.10 -8.60 -8.75
CA HIS A 134 -11.73 -8.40 -9.26
C HIS A 134 -11.69 -7.83 -10.70
N ASP A 135 -12.47 -6.77 -10.99
CA ASP A 135 -12.64 -6.19 -12.33
C ASP A 135 -11.94 -4.83 -12.54
N ILE A 136 -11.64 -4.09 -11.46
CA ILE A 136 -11.13 -2.72 -11.48
C ILE A 136 -9.62 -2.70 -11.70
N PHE A 137 -8.89 -3.54 -10.96
CA PHE A 137 -7.43 -3.58 -10.98
C PHE A 137 -6.93 -4.86 -11.66
N ASP A 138 -7.09 -4.93 -12.97
CA ASP A 138 -6.51 -6.02 -13.76
C ASP A 138 -4.99 -5.87 -13.86
N ASN A 139 -4.23 -6.84 -13.32
CA ASN A 139 -2.76 -6.90 -13.32
C ASN A 139 -2.04 -5.64 -12.80
N VAL A 140 -2.71 -4.87 -11.94
CA VAL A 140 -2.17 -3.66 -11.33
C VAL A 140 -2.21 -3.81 -9.81
N THR A 141 -1.11 -3.47 -9.14
CA THR A 141 -1.04 -3.49 -7.67
C THR A 141 -1.14 -2.08 -7.10
N LEU A 142 -2.05 -1.87 -6.15
CA LEU A 142 -2.21 -0.59 -5.46
C LEU A 142 -1.18 -0.46 -4.32
N LEU A 143 -0.27 0.50 -4.42
CA LEU A 143 0.80 0.80 -3.46
C LEU A 143 0.64 2.23 -2.91
N VAL A 144 -0.47 2.45 -2.22
CA VAL A 144 -0.80 3.73 -1.56
C VAL A 144 -0.73 3.59 -0.05
N ASP A 145 -0.87 4.69 0.67
CA ASP A 145 -0.91 4.64 2.14
C ASP A 145 -2.07 3.76 2.63
N GLY A 146 -1.77 2.92 3.61
CA GLY A 146 -2.62 1.83 4.09
C GLY A 146 -2.27 0.45 3.51
N CYS A 147 -1.39 0.37 2.51
CA CYS A 147 -0.94 -0.90 1.92
C CYS A 147 0.49 -1.27 2.34
N ILE A 148 0.76 -2.57 2.46
CA ILE A 148 2.13 -3.09 2.59
C ILE A 148 2.88 -2.84 1.27
N LYS A 149 4.02 -2.15 1.34
CA LYS A 149 4.79 -1.71 0.14
C LYS A 149 5.87 -2.70 -0.33
N VAL A 150 6.03 -3.82 0.37
CA VAL A 150 7.01 -4.87 0.04
C VAL A 150 6.37 -6.26 0.01
N ASN A 151 6.88 -7.16 -0.84
CA ASN A 151 6.61 -8.58 -0.67
C ASN A 151 7.44 -9.09 0.49
N ILE A 152 6.84 -9.93 1.34
CA ILE A 152 7.55 -10.69 2.36
C ILE A 152 7.57 -12.14 1.89
N GLU A 153 8.74 -12.61 1.47
CA GLU A 153 8.94 -13.95 0.91
C GLU A 153 9.97 -14.73 1.73
N THR A 154 9.97 -16.06 1.60
CA THR A 154 11.02 -16.93 2.14
C THR A 154 11.32 -18.02 1.13
N ASP A 155 12.57 -18.47 1.08
CA ASP A 155 12.94 -19.64 0.28
C ASP A 155 12.43 -20.91 0.97
N ILE A 156 11.83 -21.81 0.20
CA ILE A 156 11.33 -23.10 0.67
C ILE A 156 11.74 -24.22 -0.29
N ASN A 157 11.63 -25.45 0.20
CA ASN A 157 11.66 -26.64 -0.64
C ASN A 157 10.29 -27.32 -0.60
N GLU A 158 9.57 -27.32 -1.73
CA GLU A 158 8.32 -28.05 -1.86
C GLU A 158 8.51 -29.23 -2.82
N ARG A 159 8.29 -30.45 -2.32
CA ARG A 159 8.39 -31.70 -3.10
C ARG A 159 9.73 -31.84 -3.84
N GLY A 160 10.83 -31.43 -3.20
CA GLY A 160 12.18 -31.51 -3.75
C GLY A 160 12.56 -30.35 -4.67
N LYS A 161 11.67 -29.37 -4.89
CA LYS A 161 11.94 -28.20 -5.72
C LYS A 161 12.14 -26.95 -4.86
N ALA A 162 13.27 -26.28 -5.05
CA ALA A 162 13.51 -24.96 -4.47
C ALA A 162 12.56 -23.94 -5.11
N MET A 163 11.87 -23.15 -4.29
CA MET A 163 10.97 -22.10 -4.75
C MET A 163 10.85 -20.98 -3.71
N ARG A 164 10.36 -19.82 -4.14
CA ARG A 164 10.02 -18.70 -3.25
C ARG A 164 8.57 -18.80 -2.80
N PHE A 165 8.36 -18.82 -1.50
CA PHE A 165 7.04 -18.76 -0.89
C PHE A 165 6.74 -17.34 -0.45
N ARG A 166 5.72 -16.72 -1.06
CA ARG A 166 5.24 -15.39 -0.67
C ARG A 166 4.31 -15.50 0.52
N ILE A 167 4.75 -14.94 1.65
CA ILE A 167 4.01 -14.95 2.91
C ILE A 167 2.99 -13.80 2.94
N ILE A 168 3.44 -12.59 2.62
CA ILE A 168 2.59 -11.40 2.46
C ILE A 168 2.90 -10.77 1.10
N LYS A 169 1.85 -10.47 0.33
CA LYS A 169 1.96 -9.80 -0.97
C LYS A 169 1.94 -8.29 -0.78
N MET A 170 2.81 -7.57 -1.48
CA MET A 170 2.72 -6.13 -1.59
C MET A 170 1.36 -5.70 -2.14
N GLY A 171 0.88 -4.54 -1.70
CA GLY A 171 -0.46 -4.02 -2.00
C GLY A 171 -1.58 -4.55 -1.11
N THR A 172 -1.32 -5.57 -0.28
CA THR A 172 -2.28 -6.01 0.75
C THR A 172 -2.49 -4.89 1.76
N GLU A 173 -3.73 -4.60 2.14
CA GLU A 173 -4.00 -3.66 3.23
C GLU A 173 -3.38 -4.15 4.54
N TRP A 174 -2.72 -3.26 5.27
CA TRP A 174 -1.92 -3.66 6.45
C TRP A 174 -2.76 -4.42 7.48
N TYR A 175 -4.02 -4.03 7.72
CA TYR A 175 -4.88 -4.70 8.70
C TYR A 175 -5.39 -6.07 8.22
N MET A 176 -5.27 -6.38 6.92
CA MET A 176 -5.55 -7.70 6.34
C MET A 176 -4.28 -8.54 6.15
N ALA A 177 -3.10 -7.94 6.24
CA ALA A 177 -1.81 -8.59 6.05
C ALA A 177 -1.47 -9.46 7.27
N ARG A 178 -2.03 -10.67 7.31
CA ARG A 178 -1.77 -11.72 8.30
C ARG A 178 -1.65 -13.08 7.62
N ARG A 179 -0.69 -13.88 8.06
CA ARG A 179 -0.52 -15.26 7.60
C ARG A 179 -0.05 -16.16 8.74
N SER A 180 -0.54 -17.40 8.75
CA SER A 180 -0.09 -18.47 9.63
C SER A 180 0.29 -19.68 8.77
N VAL A 181 1.52 -20.15 8.87
CA VAL A 181 2.04 -21.27 8.07
C VAL A 181 2.93 -22.15 8.93
N ASP A 182 2.78 -23.47 8.81
CA ASP A 182 3.67 -24.42 9.45
C ASP A 182 4.79 -24.81 8.47
N PHE A 183 6.04 -24.72 8.92
CA PHE A 183 7.23 -25.13 8.17
C PHE A 183 7.91 -26.32 8.86
N ILE A 184 8.60 -27.14 8.06
CA ILE A 184 9.54 -28.14 8.57
C ILE A 184 10.93 -27.60 8.28
N ILE A 185 11.74 -27.45 9.32
CA ILE A 185 13.11 -26.97 9.22
C ILE A 185 14.09 -28.13 9.40
N GLU A 186 15.26 -27.99 8.79
CA GLU A 186 16.33 -29.00 8.75
C GLU A 186 17.66 -28.27 8.96
N ASP A 187 18.39 -28.69 9.99
CA ASP A 187 19.77 -28.27 10.28
C ASP A 187 20.06 -26.76 10.15
N MET A 188 19.18 -25.93 10.71
CA MET A 188 19.31 -24.47 10.66
C MET A 188 19.10 -23.81 12.02
N THR A 189 19.82 -22.71 12.23
CA THR A 189 19.71 -21.84 13.40
C THR A 189 19.18 -20.45 13.07
N THR A 190 18.95 -20.16 11.78
CA THR A 190 18.42 -18.88 11.32
C THR A 190 17.41 -19.07 10.19
N LEU A 191 16.42 -18.20 10.11
CA LEU A 191 15.50 -18.07 8.97
C LEU A 191 15.73 -16.73 8.27
N ALA A 192 15.59 -16.69 6.96
CA ALA A 192 15.71 -15.46 6.18
C ALA A 192 14.36 -15.09 5.56
N LEU A 193 13.86 -13.90 5.88
CA LEU A 193 12.77 -13.27 5.13
C LEU A 193 13.34 -12.32 4.09
N LYS A 194 12.85 -12.42 2.87
CA LYS A 194 13.19 -11.52 1.76
C LYS A 194 12.13 -10.43 1.67
N LEU A 195 12.55 -9.18 1.87
CA LEU A 195 11.73 -8.00 1.69
C LEU A 195 12.00 -7.43 0.31
N ILE A 196 11.01 -7.49 -0.58
CA ILE A 196 11.18 -7.13 -2.00
C ILE A 196 10.29 -5.93 -2.34
N THR A 197 10.88 -4.82 -2.77
CA THR A 197 10.18 -3.61 -3.22
C THR A 197 9.72 -3.71 -4.67
N ALA A 198 8.88 -2.76 -5.10
CA ALA A 198 8.31 -2.75 -6.44
C ALA A 198 9.38 -2.63 -7.55
N ASP A 199 10.49 -1.96 -7.29
CA ASP A 199 11.64 -1.82 -8.20
C ASP A 199 12.60 -3.03 -8.18
N GLY A 200 12.24 -4.11 -7.47
CA GLY A 200 12.98 -5.36 -7.44
C GLY A 200 14.13 -5.40 -6.43
N LYS A 201 14.39 -4.33 -5.66
CA LYS A 201 15.38 -4.37 -4.58
C LYS A 201 14.96 -5.38 -3.52
N CYS A 202 15.92 -6.20 -3.09
CA CYS A 202 15.71 -7.29 -2.15
C CYS A 202 16.64 -7.13 -0.95
N THR A 203 16.04 -7.06 0.25
CA THR A 203 16.76 -7.01 1.53
C THR A 203 16.44 -8.28 2.34
N ASP A 204 17.46 -8.94 2.84
CA ASP A 204 17.30 -10.13 3.69
C ASP A 204 17.22 -9.73 5.17
N LYS A 205 16.11 -10.09 5.83
CA LYS A 205 15.94 -10.02 7.29
C LYS A 205 16.22 -11.39 7.89
N ILE A 206 17.34 -11.50 8.60
CA ILE A 206 17.75 -12.73 9.29
C ILE A 206 17.10 -12.79 10.68
N ILE A 207 16.48 -13.91 10.99
CA ILE A 207 15.81 -14.20 12.26
C ILE A 207 16.57 -15.32 12.94
N ASP A 208 17.09 -15.07 14.14
CA ASP A 208 17.76 -16.08 14.95
C ASP A 208 16.72 -17.02 15.58
N ILE A 209 16.86 -18.32 15.28
CA ILE A 209 16.05 -19.40 15.85
C ILE A 209 16.85 -20.40 16.67
N SER A 210 18.08 -20.07 17.04
CA SER A 210 18.99 -20.90 17.82
C SER A 210 18.44 -21.32 19.20
N SER A 211 17.45 -20.60 19.73
CA SER A 211 16.76 -20.99 20.97
C SER A 211 15.87 -22.22 20.82
N ILE A 212 15.50 -22.62 19.59
CA ILE A 212 14.83 -23.89 19.30
C ILE A 212 15.88 -25.00 19.35
N PRO A 213 15.67 -26.08 20.15
CA PRO A 213 16.63 -27.16 20.23
C PRO A 213 16.90 -27.80 18.87
N TYR A 214 18.17 -28.00 18.57
CA TYR A 214 18.59 -28.75 17.40
C TYR A 214 18.02 -30.17 17.44
N ARG A 215 17.46 -30.62 16.32
CA ARG A 215 17.04 -31.99 16.09
C ARG A 215 17.48 -32.36 14.68
N GLU A 216 18.09 -33.51 14.54
CA GLU A 216 18.68 -33.96 13.27
C GLU A 216 17.60 -34.12 12.19
N GLY A 217 17.90 -33.64 10.98
CA GLY A 217 17.03 -33.77 9.82
C GLY A 217 15.70 -33.01 9.95
N LYS A 218 14.67 -33.51 9.27
CA LYS A 218 13.34 -32.89 9.14
C LYS A 218 12.42 -33.15 10.33
N THR A 219 12.96 -33.04 11.53
CA THR A 219 12.30 -33.47 12.78
C THR A 219 11.85 -32.29 13.66
N THR A 220 11.97 -31.07 13.14
CA THR A 220 11.44 -29.86 13.77
C THR A 220 10.39 -29.20 12.88
N ARG A 221 9.15 -29.14 13.38
CA ARG A 221 8.07 -28.36 12.79
C ARG A 221 7.89 -27.07 13.57
N ILE A 222 7.84 -25.95 12.88
CA ILE A 222 7.56 -24.64 13.46
C ILE A 222 6.25 -24.08 12.91
N ARG A 223 5.54 -23.29 13.71
CA ARG A 223 4.49 -22.39 13.23
C ARG A 223 5.06 -20.99 13.11
N MET A 224 4.92 -20.40 11.93
CA MET A 224 5.21 -19.01 11.67
C MET A 224 3.90 -18.24 11.57
N ASP A 225 3.67 -17.32 12.50
CA ASP A 225 2.58 -16.36 12.46
C ASP A 225 3.17 -14.97 12.17
N ILE A 226 2.77 -14.35 11.08
CA ILE A 226 3.14 -12.95 10.76
C ILE A 226 1.87 -12.12 10.62
N TYR A 227 1.89 -10.91 11.16
CA TYR A 227 0.83 -9.93 10.91
C TYR A 227 1.38 -8.51 10.97
N ALA A 228 0.82 -7.64 10.14
CA ALA A 228 1.15 -6.23 10.17
C ALA A 228 0.42 -5.51 11.31
N VAL A 229 1.14 -4.63 12.00
CA VAL A 229 0.59 -3.68 13.00
C VAL A 229 0.49 -2.26 12.44
N SER A 230 1.16 -1.99 11.32
CA SER A 230 1.01 -0.80 10.49
C SER A 230 1.45 -1.13 9.05
N GLN A 231 1.33 -0.19 8.13
CA GLN A 231 1.80 -0.38 6.74
C GLN A 231 3.32 -0.59 6.63
N ASP A 232 4.08 -0.15 7.64
CA ASP A 232 5.55 -0.17 7.66
C ASP A 232 6.12 -1.16 8.70
N LYS A 233 5.27 -1.94 9.38
CA LYS A 233 5.71 -2.80 10.49
C LYS A 233 4.91 -4.09 10.62
N CYS A 234 5.64 -5.21 10.73
CA CYS A 234 5.10 -6.53 11.01
C CYS A 234 5.62 -7.10 12.32
N ILE A 235 4.78 -7.92 12.98
CA ILE A 235 5.17 -8.78 14.08
C ILE A 235 5.21 -10.22 13.56
N LEU A 236 6.37 -10.85 13.73
CA LEU A 236 6.60 -12.25 13.43
C LEU A 236 6.68 -13.05 14.73
N THR A 237 6.00 -14.18 14.78
CA THR A 237 6.11 -15.15 15.87
C THR A 237 6.43 -16.52 15.29
N ILE A 238 7.48 -17.14 15.81
CA ILE A 238 7.88 -18.51 15.45
C ILE A 238 7.75 -19.38 16.70
N LYS A 239 6.96 -20.45 16.59
CA LYS A 239 6.73 -21.40 17.68
C LYS A 239 7.17 -22.80 17.29
N ASP A 240 7.99 -23.44 18.11
CA ASP A 240 8.32 -24.85 17.94
C ASP A 240 7.10 -25.73 18.27
N LEU A 241 6.60 -26.47 17.28
CA LEU A 241 5.50 -27.42 17.46
C LEU A 241 5.98 -28.84 17.69
N GLY A 242 7.19 -29.18 17.25
CA GLY A 242 7.64 -30.56 17.12
C GLY A 242 6.67 -31.46 16.33
N PHE A 243 6.80 -32.77 16.55
CA PHE A 243 5.96 -33.84 15.97
C PHE A 243 5.34 -34.72 17.08
N GLY A 244 4.75 -34.07 18.09
CA GLY A 244 4.09 -34.79 19.18
C GLY A 244 5.08 -35.57 20.05
N GLU A 245 4.81 -36.85 20.31
CA GLU A 245 5.64 -37.65 21.21
C GLU A 245 6.99 -38.05 20.59
N MET A 246 7.06 -38.24 19.27
CA MET A 246 8.30 -38.62 18.57
C MET A 246 9.35 -37.52 18.67
N PHE A 247 8.92 -36.26 18.51
CA PHE A 247 9.77 -35.10 18.67
C PHE A 247 9.00 -34.04 19.44
N ARG A 248 9.15 -34.02 20.76
CA ARG A 248 8.39 -33.11 21.65
C ARG A 248 8.74 -31.65 21.35
N THR A 249 7.72 -30.80 21.34
CA THR A 249 7.89 -29.34 21.34
C THR A 249 8.76 -28.92 22.53
N SER A 250 9.66 -27.97 22.28
CA SER A 250 10.42 -27.29 23.33
C SER A 250 9.61 -26.19 24.05
N GLY A 251 8.42 -25.86 23.53
CA GLY A 251 7.61 -24.73 23.99
C GLY A 251 8.18 -23.35 23.64
N ARG A 252 9.30 -23.30 22.92
CA ARG A 252 9.97 -22.05 22.56
C ARG A 252 9.12 -21.23 21.59
N VAL A 253 9.06 -19.94 21.88
CA VAL A 253 8.39 -18.92 21.07
C VAL A 253 9.38 -17.77 20.89
N ILE A 254 9.62 -17.41 19.64
CA ILE A 254 10.47 -16.29 19.24
C ILE A 254 9.56 -15.24 18.64
N THR A 255 9.74 -13.99 19.04
CA THR A 255 8.95 -12.86 18.52
C THR A 255 9.89 -11.78 18.03
N GLU A 256 9.72 -11.38 16.78
CA GLU A 256 10.55 -10.38 16.12
C GLU A 256 9.66 -9.28 15.55
N GLU A 257 10.12 -8.03 15.68
CA GLU A 257 9.56 -6.89 14.97
C GLU A 257 10.32 -6.68 13.66
N ILE A 258 9.58 -6.57 12.57
CA ILE A 258 10.12 -6.36 11.23
C ILE A 258 9.71 -4.96 10.78
N ASP A 259 10.69 -4.08 10.67
CA ASP A 259 10.53 -2.77 10.02
C ASP A 259 10.60 -2.96 8.50
N LEU A 260 9.52 -2.62 7.81
CA LEU A 260 9.41 -2.74 6.36
C LEU A 260 9.95 -1.50 5.64
N SER A 261 10.09 -0.37 6.35
CA SER A 261 10.60 0.88 5.77
C SER A 261 12.09 0.80 5.43
N GLU A 262 12.86 -0.03 6.15
CA GLU A 262 14.27 -0.32 5.88
C GLU A 262 14.50 -0.89 4.47
N ALA A 263 13.51 -1.58 3.90
CA ALA A 263 13.60 -2.11 2.55
C ALA A 263 13.35 -1.04 1.46
N CYS A 264 12.70 0.07 1.81
CA CYS A 264 12.39 1.18 0.90
C CYS A 264 13.48 2.27 0.87
N LEU A 265 14.47 2.22 1.76
CA LEU A 265 15.71 3.00 1.72
C LEU A 265 16.67 2.33 0.74
#